data_AF-A0A944MW28-F1
#
_entry.id   AF-A0A944MW28-F1
#
_cell.length_a   1.000
_cell.length_b   1.000
_cell.length_c   1.000
_cell.angle_alpha   90.00
_cell.angle_beta   90.00
_cell.angle_gamma   90.00
#
_symmetry.space_group_name_H-M   'P 1'
#
loop_
_entity.id
_entity.type
_entity.pdbx_description
1 polymer ?
#
loop_
_entity_poly.entity_id
_entity_poly.type
_entity_poly.pdbx_seq_one_letter_code
_entity_poly.pdbx_strand_id
1 'polypeptide(L)'
;VTETKNKFPGLPEGARAVQVADGRTSTYFLTTFGRATRENVCSCAVSMDPSLSQALHLLNGEVGNKRIQQGGVISRWVEEERPDTEIIDKLFVRCYGRLPQEKERIETLATLQGGTKHQQALEDIFWALLNSPEFIFNH
;
A
#
# COMPACT_ATOMS: atom_id res chain seq x y z
N VAL A 1 -2.04 -1.53 -6.14
CA VAL A 1 -2.86 -0.52 -5.43
C VAL A 1 -2.26 0.88 -5.53
N THR A 2 -1.08 1.18 -5.01
CA THR A 2 -0.50 2.55 -5.04
C THR A 2 0.12 3.01 -6.36
N GLU A 3 0.20 2.19 -7.42
CA GLU A 3 0.89 2.52 -8.70
C GLU A 3 2.42 2.77 -8.60
N THR A 4 3.02 2.66 -7.42
CA THR A 4 4.47 2.78 -7.23
C THR A 4 5.24 1.74 -8.03
N LYS A 5 6.19 2.18 -8.86
CA LYS A 5 7.10 1.29 -9.59
C LYS A 5 8.30 0.92 -8.72
N ASN A 6 8.61 -0.37 -8.64
CA ASN A 6 9.84 -0.84 -7.98
C ASN A 6 10.96 -0.97 -9.02
N LYS A 7 12.19 -0.70 -8.60
CA LYS A 7 13.39 -1.04 -9.37
C LYS A 7 14.16 -2.13 -8.62
N PHE A 8 14.31 -3.27 -9.26
CA PHE A 8 15.17 -4.35 -8.77
C PHE A 8 16.47 -4.39 -9.59
N PRO A 9 17.63 -4.65 -8.97
CA PRO A 9 18.88 -4.86 -9.69
C PRO A 9 18.72 -5.90 -10.81
N GLY A 10 19.21 -5.59 -12.00
CA GLY A 10 19.13 -6.49 -13.17
C GLY A 10 17.76 -6.60 -13.85
N LEU A 11 16.73 -5.89 -13.38
CA LEU A 11 15.38 -5.92 -13.97
C LEU A 11 14.92 -4.53 -14.44
N PRO A 12 14.03 -4.43 -15.45
CA PRO A 12 13.43 -3.16 -15.86
C PRO A 12 12.58 -2.54 -14.74
N GLU A 13 12.34 -1.24 -14.83
CA GLU A 13 11.52 -0.52 -13.86
C GLU A 13 10.06 -1.03 -13.89
N GLY A 14 9.46 -1.23 -12.71
CA GLY A 14 8.13 -1.81 -12.58
C GLY A 14 8.10 -3.34 -12.58
N ALA A 15 9.25 -4.01 -12.59
CA ALA A 15 9.33 -5.45 -12.42
C ALA A 15 8.67 -5.89 -11.10
N ARG A 16 7.95 -7.02 -11.13
CA ARG A 16 7.27 -7.58 -9.96
C ARG A 16 8.27 -8.33 -9.08
N ALA A 17 8.05 -8.31 -7.77
CA ALA A 17 8.91 -9.03 -6.82
C ALA A 17 9.00 -10.55 -7.14
N VAL A 18 7.92 -11.14 -7.66
CA VAL A 18 7.90 -12.55 -8.12
C VAL A 18 8.80 -12.85 -9.32
N GLN A 19 9.25 -11.83 -10.06
CA GLN A 19 10.13 -11.95 -11.22
C GLN A 19 11.63 -11.88 -10.84
N VAL A 20 11.95 -11.65 -9.58
CA VAL A 20 13.35 -11.64 -9.09
C VAL A 20 13.82 -13.10 -8.95
N ALA A 21 14.52 -13.59 -9.98
CA ALA A 21 15.01 -14.96 -10.04
C ALA A 21 16.15 -15.23 -9.03
N ASP A 22 17.00 -14.24 -8.79
CA ASP A 22 18.12 -14.30 -7.86
C ASP A 22 17.65 -14.15 -6.40
N GLY A 23 17.97 -15.14 -5.57
CA GLY A 23 17.67 -15.14 -4.13
C GLY A 23 18.56 -14.21 -3.32
N ARG A 24 19.71 -13.80 -3.85
CA ARG A 24 20.66 -12.88 -3.18
C ARG A 24 20.26 -11.42 -3.36
N THR A 25 19.53 -11.11 -4.44
CA THR A 25 18.90 -9.80 -4.66
C THR A 25 17.66 -9.69 -3.76
N SER A 26 17.87 -9.28 -2.50
CA SER A 26 16.81 -8.99 -1.54
C SER A 26 16.76 -7.50 -1.21
N THR A 27 15.56 -6.95 -1.09
CA THR A 27 15.35 -5.66 -0.40
C THR A 27 14.96 -5.97 1.04
N TYR A 28 15.24 -5.04 1.96
CA TYR A 28 14.88 -5.18 3.37
C TYR A 28 13.42 -5.64 3.57
N PHE A 29 12.50 -5.12 2.75
CA PHE A 29 11.10 -5.55 2.70
C PHE A 29 10.92 -7.05 2.40
N LEU A 30 11.59 -7.60 1.38
CA LEU A 30 11.46 -9.01 1.01
C LEU A 30 12.01 -9.95 2.09
N THR A 31 13.06 -9.53 2.80
CA THR A 31 13.59 -10.27 3.94
C THR A 31 12.64 -10.24 5.14
N THR A 32 11.98 -9.11 5.40
CA THR A 32 10.98 -9.00 6.47
C THR A 32 9.74 -9.86 6.22
N PHE A 33 9.33 -10.06 4.96
CA PHE A 33 8.17 -10.90 4.59
C PHE A 33 8.53 -12.35 4.23
N GLY A 34 9.58 -12.91 4.85
CA GLY A 34 9.82 -14.36 4.86
C GLY A 34 10.41 -14.94 3.57
N ARG A 35 11.00 -14.12 2.68
CA ARG A 35 11.71 -14.66 1.51
C ARG A 35 12.98 -15.40 1.96
N ALA A 36 12.97 -16.72 1.86
CA ALA A 36 14.14 -17.55 2.15
C ALA A 36 15.32 -17.23 1.20
N THR A 37 16.54 -17.24 1.74
CA THR A 37 17.79 -17.04 0.99
C THR A 37 18.10 -18.16 -0.02
N ARG A 38 17.29 -19.23 -0.03
CA ARG A 38 17.45 -20.45 -0.85
C ARG A 38 18.81 -21.15 -0.70
N GLU A 39 19.50 -20.92 0.43
CA GLU A 39 20.77 -21.60 0.75
C GLU A 39 20.56 -23.05 1.22
N ASN A 40 19.34 -23.41 1.67
CA ASN A 40 18.97 -24.75 2.11
C ASN A 40 17.59 -25.16 1.55
N VAL A 41 17.38 -26.46 1.32
CA VAL A 41 16.15 -27.05 0.72
C VAL A 41 15.02 -27.26 1.76
N CYS A 42 15.26 -27.00 3.05
CA CYS A 42 14.26 -27.21 4.11
C CYS A 42 13.16 -26.12 4.04
N SER A 43 11.90 -26.53 3.88
CA SER A 43 10.71 -25.68 4.06
C SER A 43 10.61 -25.02 5.45
N CYS A 44 11.44 -25.49 6.37
CA CYS A 44 11.53 -25.17 7.78
C CYS A 44 12.13 -23.77 8.05
N ALA A 45 12.82 -23.19 7.05
CA ALA A 45 13.43 -21.87 7.12
C ALA A 45 12.44 -20.73 6.75
N VAL A 46 11.22 -21.08 6.34
CA VAL A 46 10.14 -20.13 6.00
C VAL A 46 9.19 -20.07 7.18
N SER A 47 9.33 -19.06 8.04
CA SER A 47 8.34 -18.77 9.07
C SER A 47 7.18 -17.97 8.43
N MET A 48 6.00 -18.58 8.38
CA MET A 48 4.74 -17.89 8.02
C MET A 48 4.05 -17.25 9.23
N ASP A 49 4.69 -17.32 10.41
CA ASP A 49 4.14 -16.73 11.62
C ASP A 49 4.13 -15.20 11.48
N PRO A 50 2.96 -14.55 11.62
CA PRO A 50 2.87 -13.10 11.61
C PRO A 50 3.68 -12.55 12.78
N SER A 51 4.76 -11.82 12.49
CA SER A 51 5.56 -11.21 13.54
C SER A 51 5.04 -9.81 13.87
N LEU A 52 5.14 -9.43 15.15
CA LEU A 52 4.85 -8.06 15.59
C LEU A 52 5.69 -7.02 14.79
N SER A 53 6.88 -7.41 14.32
CA SER A 53 7.74 -6.58 13.46
C SER A 53 7.24 -6.44 12.02
N GLN A 54 6.57 -7.45 11.44
CA GLN A 54 5.90 -7.35 10.13
C GLN A 54 4.66 -6.46 10.23
N ALA A 55 3.87 -6.62 11.29
CA ALA A 55 2.75 -5.73 11.59
C ALA A 55 3.23 -4.30 11.82
N LEU A 56 4.33 -4.10 12.56
CA LEU A 56 4.93 -2.78 12.76
C LEU A 56 5.42 -2.17 11.44
N HIS A 57 6.02 -2.92 10.52
CA HIS A 57 6.46 -2.36 9.22
C HIS A 57 5.34 -2.07 8.23
N LEU A 58 4.22 -2.79 8.33
CA LEU A 58 2.97 -2.41 7.66
C LEU A 58 2.39 -1.13 8.27
N LEU A 59 2.36 -1.05 9.60
CA LEU A 59 1.85 0.09 10.38
C LEU A 59 2.79 1.31 10.38
N ASN A 60 4.08 1.13 10.12
CA ASN A 60 5.07 2.21 10.09
C ASN A 60 4.86 3.00 8.80
N GLY A 61 4.03 4.03 8.90
CA GLY A 61 3.51 4.87 7.82
C GLY A 61 4.55 5.45 6.85
N GLU A 62 5.85 5.38 7.14
CA GLU A 62 6.88 5.78 6.18
C GLU A 62 6.91 4.95 4.90
N VAL A 63 6.72 3.62 4.96
CA VAL A 63 6.73 2.81 3.73
C VAL A 63 5.43 2.99 2.96
N GLY A 64 4.29 3.04 3.67
CA GLY A 64 2.97 3.27 3.08
C GLY A 64 2.84 4.64 2.42
N ASN A 65 3.06 5.72 3.18
CA ASN A 65 2.91 7.09 2.66
C ASN A 65 3.95 7.41 1.58
N LYS A 66 5.21 7.00 1.72
CA LYS A 66 6.21 7.21 0.65
C LYS A 66 5.78 6.50 -0.64
N ARG A 67 5.18 5.31 -0.55
CA ARG A 67 4.70 4.60 -1.75
C ARG A 67 3.47 5.25 -2.36
N ILE A 68 2.53 5.73 -1.55
CA ILE A 68 1.36 6.49 -2.03
C ILE A 68 1.82 7.73 -2.79
N GLN A 69 2.73 8.51 -2.20
CA GLN A 69 3.30 9.72 -2.80
C GLN A 69 4.07 9.42 -4.09
N GLN A 70 4.96 8.42 -4.08
CA GLN A 70 5.71 8.00 -5.28
C GLN A 70 4.81 7.46 -6.40
N GLY A 71 3.65 6.92 -6.05
CA GLY A 71 2.65 6.45 -7.00
C GLY A 71 1.90 7.55 -7.72
N GLY A 72 1.79 8.74 -7.09
CA GLY A 72 1.18 9.93 -7.69
C GLY A 72 -0.31 9.80 -8.02
N VAL A 73 -1.01 8.80 -7.48
CA VAL A 73 -2.44 8.56 -7.78
C VAL A 73 -3.30 9.72 -7.29
N ILE A 74 -3.09 10.17 -6.05
CA ILE A 74 -3.82 11.28 -5.46
C ILE A 74 -3.46 12.59 -6.17
N SER A 75 -2.16 12.86 -6.36
CA SER A 75 -1.69 14.07 -7.05
C SER A 75 -2.34 14.23 -8.41
N ARG A 76 -2.41 13.15 -9.21
CA ARG A 76 -3.05 13.16 -10.54
C ARG A 76 -4.53 13.51 -10.45
N TRP A 77 -5.28 12.96 -9.50
CA TRP A 77 -6.71 13.24 -9.37
C TRP A 77 -7.01 14.63 -8.83
N VAL A 78 -6.13 15.17 -7.98
CA VAL A 78 -6.19 16.56 -7.52
C VAL A 78 -5.86 17.54 -8.65
N GLU A 79 -4.84 17.25 -9.47
CA GLU A 79 -4.50 18.03 -10.67
C GLU A 79 -5.61 18.00 -11.73
N GLU A 80 -6.36 16.91 -11.82
CA GLU A 80 -7.55 16.77 -12.68
C GLU A 80 -8.80 17.44 -12.11
N GLU A 81 -8.71 18.16 -10.98
CA GLU A 81 -9.81 18.89 -10.31
C GLU A 81 -11.05 18.03 -10.07
N ARG A 82 -10.85 16.74 -9.75
CA ARG A 82 -11.97 15.83 -9.49
C ARG A 82 -12.68 16.14 -8.18
N PRO A 83 -14.00 15.93 -8.10
CA PRO A 83 -14.73 16.11 -6.86
C PRO A 83 -14.31 15.05 -5.83
N ASP A 84 -14.21 15.46 -4.57
CA ASP A 84 -13.78 14.62 -3.45
C ASP A 84 -14.58 13.33 -3.31
N THR A 85 -15.89 13.40 -3.59
CA THR A 85 -16.80 12.25 -3.58
C THR A 85 -16.38 11.19 -4.58
N GLU A 86 -15.97 11.59 -5.79
CA GLU A 86 -15.49 10.68 -6.83
C GLU A 86 -14.10 10.12 -6.48
N ILE A 87 -13.23 10.95 -5.88
CA ILE A 87 -11.91 10.49 -5.43
C ILE A 87 -12.05 9.40 -4.37
N ILE A 88 -12.92 9.61 -3.37
CA ILE A 88 -13.20 8.63 -2.33
C ILE A 88 -13.77 7.35 -2.94
N ASP A 89 -14.76 7.44 -3.84
CA ASP A 89 -15.33 6.27 -4.49
C ASP A 89 -14.26 5.44 -5.23
N LYS A 90 -13.37 6.12 -5.95
CA LYS A 90 -12.25 5.46 -6.63
C LYS A 90 -11.26 4.83 -5.66
N LEU A 91 -11.00 5.45 -4.52
CA LEU A 91 -10.13 4.87 -3.49
C LEU A 91 -10.73 3.58 -2.89
N PHE A 92 -12.01 3.58 -2.56
CA PHE A 92 -12.69 2.39 -2.05
C PHE A 92 -12.72 1.25 -3.07
N VAL A 93 -13.06 1.55 -4.33
CA VAL A 93 -13.02 0.52 -5.40
C VAL A 93 -11.59 0.00 -5.59
N ARG A 94 -10.59 0.87 -5.47
CA ARG A 94 -9.19 0.51 -5.67
C ARG A 94 -8.59 -0.30 -4.51
N CYS A 95 -9.07 -0.10 -3.27
CA CYS A 95 -8.62 -0.83 -2.10
C CYS A 95 -9.45 -2.10 -1.85
N TYR A 96 -10.79 -2.00 -1.91
CA TYR A 96 -11.71 -3.07 -1.51
C TYR A 96 -12.51 -3.67 -2.67
N GLY A 97 -12.38 -3.15 -3.89
CA GLY A 97 -13.16 -3.63 -5.03
C GLY A 97 -14.66 -3.30 -4.99
N ARG A 98 -15.11 -2.48 -4.02
CA ARG A 98 -16.50 -2.06 -3.82
C ARG A 98 -16.61 -0.56 -3.63
N LEU A 99 -17.82 -0.02 -3.79
CA LEU A 99 -18.13 1.36 -3.41
C LEU A 99 -18.19 1.50 -1.87
N PRO A 100 -17.93 2.70 -1.33
CA PRO A 100 -18.10 2.98 0.09
C PRO A 100 -19.57 2.88 0.48
N GLN A 101 -19.83 2.37 1.67
CA GLN A 101 -21.13 2.47 2.31
C GLN A 101 -21.40 3.91 2.72
N GLU A 102 -22.68 4.25 2.94
CA GLU A 102 -23.10 5.61 3.25
C GLU A 102 -22.41 6.17 4.50
N LYS A 103 -22.27 5.36 5.55
CA LYS A 103 -21.54 5.73 6.78
C LYS A 103 -20.06 6.01 6.51
N GLU A 104 -19.38 5.09 5.81
CA GLU A 104 -17.96 5.22 5.47
C GLU A 104 -17.68 6.48 4.67
N ARG A 105 -18.57 6.80 3.70
CA ARG A 105 -18.49 8.01 2.88
C ARG A 105 -18.61 9.27 3.72
N ILE A 106 -19.56 9.33 4.64
CA ILE A 106 -19.76 10.50 5.51
C ILE A 106 -18.52 10.72 6.39
N GLU A 107 -17.98 9.66 6.99
CA GLU A 107 -16.80 9.73 7.86
C GLU A 107 -15.53 10.16 7.10
N THR A 108 -15.30 9.61 5.89
CA THR A 108 -14.15 10.01 5.07
C THR A 108 -14.26 11.45 4.57
N LEU A 109 -15.45 11.89 4.15
CA LEU A 109 -15.67 13.29 3.75
C LEU A 109 -15.49 14.26 4.92
N ALA A 110 -15.90 13.89 6.14
CA ALA A 110 -15.70 14.72 7.33
C ALA A 110 -14.21 14.94 7.64
N THR A 111 -13.36 13.94 7.33
CA THR A 111 -11.91 14.04 7.55
C THR A 111 -11.26 15.08 6.64
N LEU A 112 -11.80 15.31 5.44
CA LEU A 112 -11.31 16.35 4.52
C LEU A 112 -11.56 17.78 5.01
N GLN A 113 -12.50 17.98 5.94
CA GLN A 113 -12.84 19.30 6.48
C GLN A 113 -11.94 19.73 7.66
N GLY A 114 -11.03 18.85 8.12
CA GLY A 114 -10.23 19.01 9.34
C GLY A 114 -9.04 19.99 9.29
N GLY A 115 -8.91 20.83 8.26
CA GLY A 115 -7.89 21.90 8.20
C GLY A 115 -6.48 21.48 7.77
N THR A 116 -6.26 20.21 7.42
CA THR A 116 -5.04 19.75 6.74
C THR A 116 -5.06 20.14 5.25
N LYS A 117 -3.89 20.14 4.59
CA LYS A 117 -3.84 20.37 3.14
C LYS A 117 -4.67 19.28 2.44
N HIS A 118 -5.55 19.69 1.54
CA HIS A 118 -6.50 18.80 0.84
C HIS A 118 -5.86 17.51 0.28
N GLN A 119 -4.74 17.64 -0.43
CA GLN A 119 -4.00 16.49 -0.95
C GLN A 119 -3.48 15.56 0.17
N GLN A 120 -2.96 16.11 1.26
CA GLN A 120 -2.44 15.31 2.37
C GLN A 120 -3.57 14.53 3.06
N ALA A 121 -4.74 15.14 3.24
CA ALA A 121 -5.90 14.47 3.80
C ALA A 121 -6.35 13.27 2.94
N LEU A 122 -6.30 13.40 1.61
CA LEU A 122 -6.60 12.30 0.68
C LEU A 122 -5.53 11.20 0.71
N GLU A 123 -4.25 11.55 0.85
CA GLU A 123 -3.16 10.58 1.04
C GLU A 123 -3.33 9.81 2.36
N ASP A 124 -3.71 10.48 3.44
CA ASP A 124 -3.95 9.87 4.76
C ASP A 124 -5.16 8.92 4.73
N ILE A 125 -6.25 9.30 4.04
CA ILE A 125 -7.40 8.41 3.81
C ILE A 125 -6.95 7.17 3.03
N PHE A 126 -6.17 7.34 1.96
CA PHE A 126 -5.68 6.21 1.19
C PHE A 126 -4.79 5.28 2.03
N TRP A 127 -3.94 5.84 2.88
CA TRP A 127 -3.14 5.08 3.82
C TRP A 127 -4.00 4.33 4.85
N ALA A 128 -5.02 4.97 5.40
CA ALA A 128 -5.93 4.36 6.36
C ALA A 128 -6.69 3.17 5.75
N LEU A 129 -7.15 3.30 4.50
CA LEU A 129 -7.81 2.20 3.78
C LEU A 129 -6.86 1.01 3.55
N LEU A 130 -5.59 1.27 3.23
CA LEU A 130 -4.59 0.21 3.03
C LEU A 130 -4.18 -0.51 4.33
N ASN A 131 -4.38 0.13 5.49
CA ASN A 131 -4.06 -0.43 6.79
C ASN A 131 -5.30 -0.93 7.55
N SER A 132 -6.47 -0.91 6.91
CA SER A 132 -7.68 -1.39 7.54
C SER A 132 -7.65 -2.92 7.69
N PRO A 133 -8.32 -3.48 8.72
CA PRO A 133 -8.48 -4.93 8.83
C PRO A 133 -9.18 -5.54 7.60
N GLU A 134 -10.09 -4.80 6.97
CA GLU A 134 -10.76 -5.26 5.74
C GLU A 134 -9.74 -5.45 4.61
N PHE A 135 -8.81 -4.51 4.43
CA PHE A 135 -7.75 -4.68 3.43
C PHE A 135 -6.81 -5.82 3.77
N ILE A 136 -6.37 -5.91 5.04
CA ILE A 136 -5.31 -6.84 5.44
C ILE A 136 -5.79 -8.30 5.46
N PHE A 137 -7.05 -8.54 5.83
CA PHE A 137 -7.57 -9.90 6.05
C PHE A 137 -8.50 -10.40 4.95
N ASN A 138 -9.14 -9.52 4.17
CA ASN A 138 -10.13 -9.92 3.16
C ASN A 138 -9.68 -9.69 1.71
N HIS A 139 -8.54 -9.04 1.47
CA HIS A 139 -8.05 -8.67 0.13
C HIS A 139 -6.53 -8.86 -0.01
#